data_AF-A0A9P4NFC1-F1
#
_entry.id   AF-A0A9P4NFC1-F1
#
_cell.length_a   1.000
_cell.length_b   1.000
_cell.length_c   1.000
_cell.angle_alpha   90.00
_cell.angle_beta   90.00
_cell.angle_gamma   90.00
#
_symmetry.space_group_name_H-M   'P 1'
#
loop_
_entity.id
_entity.type
_entity.pdbx_description
1 polymer ?
#
loop_
_entity_poly.entity_id
_entity_poly.type
_entity_poly.pdbx_seq_one_letter_code
_entity_poly.pdbx_strand_id
1 'polypeptide(L)'
;MQQPQQAQQAQPIWDPISVLKMKNTDPIESRITCIGQTKKLRRCGLWISAKDLSSANSILQTLSRQNPSFADMRVQLRRLARLLLDKRYHYRKTTQINAKLREWEESIHGFQASRNVRRGQGEGIHVKVTKPDGTNVEIDVSL
;
A
#
# COMPACT_ATOMS: atom_id res chain seq x y z
N MET A 1 -39.29 -2.60 -16.26
CA MET A 1 -37.93 -2.09 -16.51
C MET A 1 -37.15 -2.16 -15.20
N GLN A 2 -36.23 -3.11 -15.08
CA GLN A 2 -35.41 -3.28 -13.88
C GLN A 2 -34.29 -2.24 -13.92
N GLN A 3 -34.20 -1.40 -12.87
CA GLN A 3 -33.09 -0.47 -12.70
C GLN A 3 -31.80 -1.28 -12.53
N PRO A 4 -30.69 -0.92 -13.21
CA PRO A 4 -29.42 -1.57 -12.97
C PRO A 4 -28.99 -1.26 -11.53
N GLN A 5 -28.87 -2.31 -10.70
CA GLN A 5 -28.24 -2.25 -9.40
C GLN A 5 -26.84 -1.64 -9.59
N GLN A 6 -26.67 -0.39 -9.16
CA GLN A 6 -25.35 0.20 -9.01
C GLN A 6 -24.59 -0.68 -8.01
N ALA A 7 -23.64 -1.47 -8.51
CA ALA A 7 -22.76 -2.27 -7.68
C ALA A 7 -22.12 -1.32 -6.66
N GLN A 8 -22.51 -1.47 -5.39
CA GLN A 8 -21.93 -0.74 -4.26
C GLN A 8 -20.43 -0.98 -4.32
N GLN A 9 -19.69 0.02 -4.80
CA GLN A 9 -18.25 -0.07 -4.91
C GLN A 9 -17.71 -0.07 -3.47
N ALA A 10 -17.17 -1.22 -3.04
CA ALA A 10 -16.57 -1.34 -1.72
C ALA A 10 -15.53 -0.23 -1.51
N GLN A 11 -15.67 0.49 -0.40
CA GLN A 11 -14.78 1.59 -0.03
C GLN A 11 -13.33 1.08 0.10
N PRO A 12 -12.32 1.86 -0.34
CA PRO A 12 -10.93 1.47 -0.19
C PRO A 12 -10.55 1.37 1.29
N ILE A 13 -9.85 0.29 1.65
CA ILE A 13 -9.37 0.00 3.00
C ILE A 13 -8.08 0.78 3.30
N TRP A 14 -7.30 1.08 2.27
CA TRP A 14 -6.05 1.85 2.33
C TRP A 14 -5.75 2.48 0.96
N ASP A 15 -4.86 3.47 0.94
CA ASP A 15 -4.36 4.10 -0.29
C ASP A 15 -3.01 3.50 -0.72
N PRO A 16 -2.97 2.68 -1.78
CA PRO A 16 -1.74 2.05 -2.23
C PRO A 16 -0.73 3.03 -2.82
N ILE A 17 -1.15 4.16 -3.40
CA ILE A 17 -0.21 5.12 -3.98
C ILE A 17 0.61 5.76 -2.86
N SER A 18 -0.06 6.19 -1.79
CA SER A 18 0.57 6.78 -0.62
C SER A 18 1.46 5.78 0.14
N VAL A 19 0.93 4.59 0.46
CA VAL A 19 1.67 3.57 1.22
C VAL A 19 2.87 3.04 0.43
N LEU A 20 2.72 2.81 -0.86
CA LEU A 20 3.83 2.35 -1.72
C LEU A 20 4.77 3.49 -2.14
N LYS A 21 4.53 4.71 -1.62
CA LYS A 21 5.32 5.92 -1.88
C LYS A 21 5.58 6.13 -3.37
N MET A 22 4.57 5.88 -4.19
CA MET A 22 4.67 6.00 -5.66
C MET A 22 4.72 7.48 -6.07
N LYS A 23 5.91 8.07 -5.92
CA LYS A 23 6.22 9.39 -6.46
C LYS A 23 6.65 9.21 -7.90
N ASN A 24 5.67 9.03 -8.78
CA ASN A 24 5.92 8.73 -10.19
C ASN A 24 5.40 9.82 -11.14
N THR A 25 4.90 10.94 -10.64
CA THR A 25 4.58 12.09 -11.48
C THR A 25 5.83 12.88 -11.86
N ASP A 26 5.84 13.37 -13.10
CA ASP A 26 6.75 14.39 -13.59
C ASP A 26 6.32 15.76 -13.02
N PRO A 27 7.25 16.55 -12.44
CA PRO A 27 6.89 17.81 -11.79
C PRO A 27 6.51 18.93 -12.77
N ILE A 28 6.82 18.80 -14.06
CA ILE A 28 6.59 19.84 -15.07
C ILE A 28 5.26 19.56 -15.77
N GLU A 29 5.04 18.32 -16.20
CA GLU A 29 3.85 17.95 -17.00
C GLU A 29 2.76 17.26 -16.16
N SER A 30 3.00 16.98 -14.88
CA SER A 30 2.07 16.22 -14.01
C SER A 30 1.70 14.84 -14.55
N ARG A 31 2.56 14.24 -15.38
CA ARG A 31 2.33 12.93 -16.02
C ARG A 31 3.00 11.80 -15.27
N ILE A 32 2.42 10.60 -15.32
CA ILE A 32 3.02 9.42 -14.70
C ILE A 32 4.21 8.89 -15.53
N THR A 33 5.32 8.71 -14.85
CA THR A 33 6.64 8.34 -15.37
C THR A 33 7.13 7.05 -14.72
N CYS A 34 8.19 6.50 -15.29
CA CYS A 34 8.86 5.31 -14.83
C CYS A 34 9.33 5.44 -13.37
N ILE A 35 9.02 4.44 -12.55
CA ILE A 35 9.44 4.35 -11.14
C ILE A 35 10.89 3.90 -10.94
N GLY A 36 11.58 3.59 -12.04
CA GLY A 36 12.95 3.09 -12.05
C GLY A 36 13.99 4.16 -11.78
N GLN A 37 15.19 3.72 -11.45
CA GLN A 37 16.36 4.57 -11.24
C GLN A 37 17.39 4.35 -12.34
N THR A 38 17.94 5.44 -12.85
CA THR A 38 19.09 5.41 -13.77
C THR A 38 20.36 4.96 -13.03
N LYS A 39 21.44 4.70 -13.77
CA LYS A 39 22.75 4.36 -13.16
C LYS A 39 23.29 5.45 -12.22
N LYS A 40 22.86 6.71 -12.40
CA LYS A 40 23.24 7.85 -11.55
C LYS A 40 22.30 8.02 -10.36
N LEU A 41 21.50 6.99 -10.01
CA LEU A 41 20.48 7.00 -8.95
C LEU A 41 19.39 8.08 -9.10
N ARG A 42 19.28 8.70 -10.28
CA ARG A 42 18.21 9.64 -10.62
C ARG A 42 16.96 8.90 -11.08
N ARG A 43 15.78 9.46 -10.85
CA ARG A 43 14.51 8.94 -11.42
C ARG A 43 14.59 8.90 -12.94
N CYS A 44 14.02 7.84 -13.53
CA CYS A 44 14.08 7.62 -14.97
C CYS A 44 13.36 8.70 -15.80
N GLY A 45 12.21 9.21 -15.32
CA GLY A 45 11.45 10.27 -16.00
C GLY A 45 10.76 9.86 -17.32
N LEU A 46 11.07 8.69 -17.89
CA LEU A 46 10.43 8.21 -19.12
C LEU A 46 8.95 7.95 -18.89
N TRP A 47 8.14 8.29 -19.88
CA TRP A 47 6.69 8.14 -19.81
C TRP A 47 6.26 6.68 -19.86
N ILE A 48 5.18 6.37 -19.15
CA ILE A 48 4.52 5.07 -19.20
C ILE A 48 3.35 5.17 -20.17
N SER A 49 3.13 4.12 -20.97
CA SER A 49 2.03 4.10 -21.93
C SER A 49 0.68 4.19 -21.22
N ALA A 50 -0.31 4.83 -21.85
CA ALA A 50 -1.66 4.93 -21.28
C ALA A 50 -2.27 3.55 -20.97
N LYS A 51 -1.97 2.54 -21.79
CA LYS A 51 -2.40 1.15 -21.59
C LYS A 51 -1.79 0.53 -20.32
N ASP A 52 -0.47 0.68 -20.14
CA ASP A 52 0.22 0.16 -18.97
C ASP A 52 -0.24 0.91 -17.70
N LEU A 53 -0.48 2.22 -17.81
CA LEU A 53 -1.03 3.04 -16.73
C LEU A 53 -2.45 2.61 -16.33
N SER A 54 -3.35 2.41 -17.31
CA SER A 54 -4.70 1.91 -17.04
C SER A 54 -4.66 0.56 -16.33
N SER A 55 -3.77 -0.34 -16.76
CA SER A 55 -3.59 -1.65 -16.13
C SER A 55 -3.03 -1.53 -14.71
N ALA A 56 -2.09 -0.61 -14.49
CA ALA A 56 -1.53 -0.32 -13.17
C ALA A 56 -2.60 0.23 -12.22
N ASN A 57 -3.45 1.14 -12.71
CA ASN A 57 -4.57 1.69 -11.94
C ASN A 57 -5.57 0.60 -11.54
N SER A 58 -5.90 -0.33 -12.42
CA SER A 58 -6.75 -1.47 -12.07
C SER A 58 -6.15 -2.32 -10.94
N ILE A 59 -4.83 -2.58 -10.99
CA ILE A 59 -4.14 -3.30 -9.91
C ILE A 59 -4.19 -2.50 -8.60
N LEU A 60 -3.88 -1.21 -8.63
CA LEU A 60 -3.95 -0.34 -7.45
C LEU A 60 -5.35 -0.32 -6.84
N GLN A 61 -6.39 -0.24 -7.66
CA GLN A 61 -7.78 -0.35 -7.19
C GLN A 61 -8.07 -1.69 -6.53
N THR A 62 -7.63 -2.80 -7.12
CA THR A 62 -7.77 -4.13 -6.49
C THR A 62 -7.03 -4.19 -5.16
N LEU A 63 -5.79 -3.71 -5.09
CA LEU A 63 -4.98 -3.69 -3.87
C LEU A 63 -5.65 -2.87 -2.77
N SER A 64 -6.22 -1.71 -3.10
CA SER A 64 -6.89 -0.82 -2.13
C SER A 64 -8.06 -1.49 -1.39
N ARG A 65 -8.65 -2.55 -1.97
CA ARG A 65 -9.80 -3.27 -1.42
C ARG A 65 -9.42 -4.55 -0.68
N GLN A 66 -8.14 -4.94 -0.72
CA GLN A 66 -7.65 -6.13 -0.07
C GLN A 66 -6.96 -5.76 1.25
N ASN A 67 -7.15 -6.59 2.28
CA ASN A 67 -6.32 -6.52 3.47
C ASN A 67 -4.88 -6.90 3.07
N PRO A 68 -3.83 -6.16 3.46
CA PRO A 68 -2.51 -6.42 2.93
C PRO A 68 -1.92 -7.76 3.41
N SER A 69 -2.24 -8.88 2.78
CA SER A 69 -1.56 -10.17 3.02
C SER A 69 -0.43 -10.34 2.01
N PHE A 70 0.79 -10.51 2.50
CA PHE A 70 2.01 -10.51 1.69
C PHE A 70 2.04 -11.60 0.62
N ALA A 71 1.56 -12.80 0.95
CA ALA A 71 1.64 -13.96 0.06
C ALA A 71 0.86 -13.73 -1.24
N ASP A 72 -0.32 -13.14 -1.13
CA ASP A 72 -1.22 -12.93 -2.28
C ASP A 72 -0.87 -11.65 -3.05
N MET A 73 -0.40 -10.61 -2.36
CA MET A 73 -0.11 -9.33 -2.99
C MET A 73 1.19 -9.31 -3.79
N ARG A 74 2.19 -10.13 -3.45
CA ARG A 74 3.51 -10.10 -4.10
C ARG A 74 3.42 -10.29 -5.62
N VAL A 75 2.48 -11.12 -6.10
CA VAL A 75 2.23 -11.32 -7.54
C VAL A 75 1.70 -10.03 -8.18
N GLN A 76 0.74 -9.37 -7.54
CA GLN A 76 0.16 -8.11 -8.01
C GLN A 76 1.20 -6.99 -8.00
N LEU A 77 1.99 -6.86 -6.93
CA LEU A 77 3.08 -5.90 -6.82
C LEU A 77 4.14 -6.13 -7.90
N ARG A 78 4.48 -7.39 -8.19
CA ARG A 78 5.43 -7.70 -9.26
C ARG A 78 4.89 -7.28 -10.62
N ARG A 79 3.61 -7.54 -10.88
CA ARG A 79 2.94 -7.11 -12.12
C ARG A 79 2.90 -5.59 -12.22
N LEU A 80 2.61 -4.90 -11.12
CA LEU A 80 2.60 -3.45 -11.03
C LEU A 80 3.97 -2.85 -11.33
N ALA A 81 5.03 -3.38 -10.74
CA ALA A 81 6.41 -2.95 -11.04
C ALA A 81 6.75 -3.12 -12.53
N ARG A 82 6.33 -4.22 -13.15
CA ARG A 82 6.55 -4.45 -14.59
C ARG A 82 5.84 -3.46 -15.50
N LEU A 83 4.67 -2.96 -15.09
CA LEU A 83 3.91 -1.96 -15.84
C LEU A 83 4.49 -0.55 -15.67
N LEU A 84 5.03 -0.25 -14.50
CA LEU A 84 5.54 1.07 -14.14
C LEU A 84 7.05 1.24 -14.38
N LEU A 85 7.77 0.18 -14.74
CA LEU A 85 9.16 0.26 -15.18
C LEU A 85 9.23 0.31 -16.70
N ASP A 86 9.95 1.30 -17.22
CA ASP A 86 10.17 1.44 -18.66
C ASP A 86 10.80 0.16 -19.24
N LYS A 87 10.20 -0.32 -20.33
CA LYS A 87 10.52 -1.61 -20.97
C LYS A 87 11.90 -1.62 -21.63
N ARG A 88 12.40 -0.45 -22.04
CA ARG A 88 13.66 -0.31 -22.77
C ARG A 88 14.87 -0.38 -21.83
N TYR A 89 14.78 0.28 -20.68
CA TYR A 89 15.93 0.47 -19.80
C TYR A 89 15.86 -0.29 -18.47
N HIS A 90 14.65 -0.44 -17.90
CA HIS A 90 14.49 -0.88 -16.51
C HIS A 90 13.82 -2.25 -16.38
N TYR A 91 12.88 -2.60 -17.27
CA TYR A 91 12.19 -3.90 -17.22
C TYR A 91 13.12 -5.10 -17.41
N ARG A 92 14.08 -5.01 -18.35
CA ARG A 92 15.05 -6.10 -18.62
C ARG A 92 15.96 -6.41 -17.43
N LYS A 93 16.00 -5.52 -16.44
CA LYS A 93 16.77 -5.70 -15.21
C LYS A 93 15.83 -6.15 -14.10
N THR A 94 15.68 -7.47 -13.96
CA THR A 94 14.95 -8.10 -12.84
C THR A 94 15.36 -7.56 -11.47
N THR A 95 16.59 -7.05 -11.35
CA THR A 95 17.10 -6.38 -10.15
C THR A 95 16.27 -5.18 -9.71
N GLN A 96 15.79 -4.31 -10.62
CA GLN A 96 14.98 -3.15 -10.22
C GLN A 96 13.55 -3.54 -9.85
N ILE A 97 13.00 -4.57 -10.49
CA ILE A 97 11.71 -5.15 -10.07
C ILE A 97 11.83 -5.67 -8.64
N ASN A 98 12.85 -6.46 -8.34
CA ASN A 98 13.05 -7.02 -7.00
C ASN A 98 13.35 -5.94 -5.95
N ALA A 99 14.12 -4.91 -6.31
CA ALA A 99 14.35 -3.76 -5.43
C ALA A 99 13.04 -3.03 -5.09
N LYS A 100 12.18 -2.78 -6.08
CA LYS A 100 10.87 -2.16 -5.86
C LYS A 100 9.92 -3.03 -5.06
N LEU A 101 9.93 -4.35 -5.29
CA LEU A 101 9.19 -5.27 -4.45
C LEU A 101 9.59 -5.14 -2.98
N ARG A 102 10.89 -5.20 -2.68
CA ARG A 102 11.39 -5.07 -1.31
C ARG A 102 10.99 -3.74 -0.64
N GLU A 103 11.15 -2.62 -1.35
CA GLU A 103 10.76 -1.28 -0.84
C GLU A 103 9.27 -1.19 -0.52
N TRP A 104 8.43 -1.75 -1.38
CA TRP A 104 6.98 -1.79 -1.20
C TRP A 104 6.56 -2.72 -0.07
N GLU A 105 7.22 -3.85 0.05
CA GLU A 105 7.04 -4.81 1.12
C GLU A 105 7.34 -4.18 2.50
N GLU A 106 8.48 -3.51 2.63
CA GLU A 106 8.84 -2.77 3.84
C GLU A 106 7.82 -1.67 4.18
N SER A 107 7.31 -0.97 3.15
CA SER A 107 6.32 0.10 3.35
C SER A 107 4.94 -0.41 3.76
N ILE A 108 4.48 -1.54 3.20
CA ILE A 108 3.23 -2.20 3.61
C ILE A 108 3.36 -2.69 5.05
N HIS A 109 4.48 -3.32 5.42
CA HIS A 109 4.71 -3.80 6.78
C HIS A 109 4.65 -2.63 7.79
N GLY A 110 5.31 -1.52 7.49
CA GLY A 110 5.24 -0.31 8.31
C GLY A 110 3.81 0.25 8.46
N PHE A 111 3.03 0.23 7.37
CA PHE A 111 1.62 0.63 7.40
C PHE A 111 0.78 -0.30 8.29
N GLN A 112 0.94 -1.62 8.18
CA GLN A 112 0.21 -2.59 8.99
C GLN A 112 0.56 -2.49 10.47
N ALA A 113 1.85 -2.36 10.80
CA ALA A 113 2.30 -2.15 12.17
C ALA A 113 1.67 -0.88 12.77
N SER A 114 1.70 0.23 12.03
CA SER A 114 1.09 1.50 12.49
C SER A 114 -0.42 1.39 12.67
N ARG A 115 -1.10 0.64 11.80
CA ARG A 115 -2.54 0.40 11.89
C ARG A 115 -2.91 -0.47 13.09
N ASN A 116 -2.09 -1.48 13.40
CA ASN A 116 -2.27 -2.33 14.58
C ASN A 116 -2.04 -1.55 15.88
N VAL A 117 -1.03 -0.67 15.93
CA VAL A 117 -0.81 0.23 17.08
C VAL A 117 -2.03 1.12 17.31
N ARG A 118 -2.57 1.75 16.27
CA ARG A 118 -3.78 2.59 16.40
C ARG A 118 -5.03 1.81 16.82
N ARG A 119 -5.14 0.54 16.46
CA ARG A 119 -6.22 -0.34 16.94
C ARG A 119 -6.03 -0.71 18.40
N GLY A 120 -4.80 -1.00 18.82
CA GLY A 120 -4.48 -1.34 20.21
C GLY A 120 -4.54 -0.14 21.17
N GLN A 121 -4.31 1.09 20.69
CA GLN A 121 -4.48 2.32 21.49
C GLN A 121 -5.94 2.68 21.80
N GLY A 122 -6.92 1.96 21.23
CA GLY A 122 -8.34 2.10 21.55
C GLY A 122 -8.86 1.05 22.55
N GLU A 123 -8.05 0.07 22.93
CA GLU A 123 -8.39 -0.90 23.96
C GLU A 123 -7.80 -0.42 25.28
N GLY A 124 -8.61 0.32 26.06
CA GLY A 124 -8.29 0.59 27.46
C GLY A 124 -8.05 -0.74 28.17
N ILE A 125 -6.96 -0.83 28.92
CA ILE A 125 -6.71 -2.02 29.73
C ILE A 125 -7.61 -1.90 30.96
N HIS A 126 -8.71 -2.65 30.98
CA HIS A 126 -9.59 -2.75 32.14
C HIS A 126 -8.96 -3.71 33.14
N VAL A 127 -8.28 -3.18 34.15
CA VAL A 127 -7.67 -3.99 35.20
C VAL A 127 -8.62 -4.05 36.39
N LYS A 128 -9.08 -5.25 36.74
CA LYS A 128 -9.80 -5.49 37.99
C LYS A 128 -8.82 -5.99 39.04
N VAL A 129 -8.56 -5.16 40.05
CA VAL A 129 -7.70 -5.50 41.19
C VAL A 129 -8.59 -5.82 42.39
N THR A 130 -8.53 -7.06 42.89
CA THR A 130 -9.17 -7.43 44.15
C THR A 130 -8.21 -7.21 45.30
N LYS A 131 -8.59 -6.32 46.23
CA LYS A 131 -7.83 -6.06 47.46
C LYS A 131 -7.98 -7.21 48.46
N PRO A 132 -7.05 -7.34 49.42
CA PRO A 132 -7.13 -8.38 50.47
C PRO A 132 -8.39 -8.31 51.34
N ASP A 133 -9.05 -7.16 51.39
CA ASP A 133 -10.32 -6.93 52.09
C ASP A 133 -11.56 -7.36 51.27
N GLY A 134 -11.36 -7.95 50.08
CA GLY A 134 -12.43 -8.38 49.17
C GLY A 134 -12.98 -7.27 48.27
N THR A 135 -12.50 -6.03 48.41
CA THR A 135 -12.96 -4.91 47.58
C THR A 135 -12.35 -5.00 46.19
N ASN A 136 -13.18 -4.88 45.15
CA ASN A 136 -12.71 -4.79 43.77
C ASN A 136 -12.52 -3.32 43.38
N VAL A 137 -11.36 -2.99 42.83
CA VAL A 137 -11.08 -1.71 42.19
C VAL A 137 -10.91 -1.97 40.70
N GLU A 138 -11.71 -1.29 39.91
CA GLU A 138 -11.63 -1.31 38.46
C GLU A 138 -10.88 -0.07 38.01
N ILE A 139 -9.82 -0.27 37.23
CA ILE A 139 -8.96 0.80 36.73
C ILE A 139 -8.97 0.71 35.21
N ASP A 140 -9.51 1.74 34.57
CA ASP A 140 -9.41 1.94 33.14
C ASP A 140 -8.12 2.71 32.84
N VAL A 141 -7.11 1.99 32.35
CA VAL A 141 -5.86 2.62 31.92
C VAL A 141 -5.96 2.92 30.42
N SER A 142 -6.05 4.21 30.11
CA SER A 142 -5.86 4.71 28.74
C SER A 142 -4.35 4.97 28.52
N LEU A 143 -3.77 4.40 27.46
CA LEU A 143 -2.36 4.58 27.09
C LEU A 143 -2.12 5.83 26.24
#